data_AF-A0A9W5V0N8-F1
#
_entry.id   AF-A0A9W5V0N8-F1
#
_cell.length_a   1.000
_cell.length_b   1.000
_cell.length_c   1.000
_cell.angle_alpha   90.00
_cell.angle_beta   90.00
_cell.angle_gamma   90.00
#
_symmetry.space_group_name_H-M   'P 1'
#
loop_
_entity.id
_entity.type
_entity.pdbx_description
1 polymer ?
#
loop_
_entity_poly.entity_id
_entity_poly.type
_entity_poly.pdbx_seq_one_letter_code
_entity_poly.pdbx_strand_id
1 'polypeptide(L)'
;MVGYNIINEPHPETAKNNRYNDFWTEDYEKWYAKVKGTTADLNRFYEKVINSIREVDKETPIILDSGLYATPWAFKYLKPVKDKKTLYAFHMYEPYELTSQGEKKNKEYQYPGLVKVGDLEKPVMWNKQGLEKFLKPIQQWSKKNHVPSNRIIAEEFGINRTVPGATQYMQDLISIFNQKGWHKSFYAFREDTWTGMNYELGTEKIKWDEEGKPMRQDNSLWDVIKKDLQTRK
;
A
#
# COMPACT_ATOMS: atom_id res chain seq x y z
N MET A 1 -4.43 20.55 -7.42
CA MET A 1 -3.06 20.02 -7.45
C MET A 1 -3.08 18.78 -8.32
N VAL A 2 -2.16 18.67 -9.28
CA VAL A 2 -2.00 17.53 -10.20
C VAL A 2 -0.63 16.92 -9.93
N GLY A 3 -0.48 15.60 -10.12
CA GLY A 3 0.79 14.88 -10.02
C GLY A 3 0.82 13.72 -11.00
N TYR A 4 2.01 13.28 -11.40
CA TYR A 4 2.19 12.10 -12.25
C TYR A 4 2.57 10.90 -11.39
N ASN A 5 1.71 9.89 -11.28
CA ASN A 5 2.17 8.55 -10.90
C ASN A 5 2.75 7.89 -12.15
N ILE A 6 4.04 7.53 -12.10
CA ILE A 6 4.78 7.02 -13.26
C ILE A 6 4.31 5.62 -13.66
N ILE A 7 4.09 4.76 -12.67
CA ILE A 7 3.67 3.37 -12.88
C ILE A 7 3.08 2.84 -11.59
N ASN A 8 1.87 2.28 -11.70
CA ASN A 8 1.24 1.57 -10.60
C ASN A 8 1.90 0.21 -10.40
N GLU A 9 2.30 -0.10 -9.16
CA GLU A 9 2.75 -1.44 -8.75
C GLU A 9 3.84 -2.06 -9.65
N PRO A 10 4.98 -1.38 -9.88
CA PRO A 10 6.07 -1.97 -10.64
C PRO A 10 6.56 -3.24 -9.95
N HIS A 11 6.73 -4.30 -10.74
CA HIS A 11 7.09 -5.62 -10.23
C HIS A 11 8.15 -6.33 -11.10
N PRO A 12 9.28 -5.69 -11.45
CA PRO A 12 10.37 -6.36 -12.17
C PRO A 12 10.86 -7.65 -11.49
N GLU A 13 10.64 -7.76 -10.17
CA GLU A 13 10.85 -8.93 -9.34
C GLU A 13 10.12 -10.20 -9.82
N THR A 14 9.01 -10.08 -10.54
CA THR A 14 8.24 -11.27 -10.98
C THR A 14 8.60 -11.74 -12.38
N ALA A 15 9.49 -11.01 -13.07
CA ALA A 15 9.98 -11.40 -14.38
C ALA A 15 10.68 -12.76 -14.33
N LYS A 16 10.39 -13.64 -15.30
CA LYS A 16 10.85 -15.04 -15.34
C LYS A 16 12.36 -15.20 -15.08
N ASN A 17 13.18 -14.30 -15.61
CA ASN A 17 14.65 -14.38 -15.51
C ASN A 17 15.22 -13.76 -14.22
N ASN A 18 14.41 -13.05 -13.44
CA ASN A 18 14.81 -12.32 -12.23
C ASN A 18 13.86 -12.58 -11.06
N ARG A 19 13.25 -13.77 -11.01
CA ARG A 19 12.16 -14.07 -10.07
C ARG A 19 12.59 -13.92 -8.62
N TYR A 20 11.84 -13.12 -7.87
CA TYR A 20 11.81 -13.02 -6.41
C TYR A 20 10.59 -13.81 -5.92
N ASN A 21 10.82 -14.92 -5.22
CA ASN A 21 9.79 -15.91 -4.95
C ASN A 21 8.96 -15.57 -3.73
N ASP A 22 9.61 -15.23 -2.62
CA ASP A 22 8.92 -14.95 -1.36
C ASP A 22 9.39 -13.64 -0.74
N PHE A 23 8.46 -12.70 -0.73
CA PHE A 23 8.53 -11.41 -0.07
C PHE A 23 9.09 -11.49 1.37
N TRP A 24 8.73 -12.55 2.12
CA TRP A 24 8.99 -12.67 3.56
C TRP A 24 10.39 -13.17 3.89
N THR A 25 11.01 -13.95 3.00
CA THR A 25 12.24 -14.68 3.28
C THR A 25 13.42 -14.25 2.41
N GLU A 26 13.16 -13.68 1.24
CA GLU A 26 14.23 -13.28 0.34
C GLU A 26 14.93 -11.96 0.75
N ASP A 27 16.08 -11.73 0.10
CA ASP A 27 16.93 -10.57 0.34
C ASP A 27 16.82 -9.59 -0.82
N TYR A 28 16.13 -8.48 -0.57
CA TYR A 28 15.89 -7.39 -1.52
C TYR A 28 17.17 -6.78 -2.09
N GLU A 29 18.20 -6.58 -1.25
CA GLU A 29 19.44 -5.95 -1.69
C GLU A 29 20.24 -6.91 -2.56
N LYS A 30 20.28 -8.19 -2.18
CA LYS A 30 20.90 -9.26 -2.97
C LYS A 30 20.20 -9.48 -4.30
N TRP A 31 18.88 -9.42 -4.35
CA TRP A 31 18.13 -9.47 -5.60
C TRP A 31 18.47 -8.26 -6.48
N TYR A 32 18.39 -7.05 -5.92
CA TYR A 32 18.66 -5.83 -6.67
C TYR A 32 20.08 -5.79 -7.26
N ALA A 33 21.07 -6.28 -6.52
CA ALA A 33 22.45 -6.36 -6.99
C ALA A 33 22.61 -7.15 -8.30
N LYS A 34 21.73 -8.13 -8.59
CA LYS A 34 21.74 -8.92 -9.82
C LYS A 34 21.14 -8.17 -11.01
N VAL A 35 20.11 -7.35 -10.76
CA VAL A 35 19.36 -6.66 -11.82
C VAL A 35 19.83 -5.23 -12.06
N LYS A 36 20.65 -4.68 -11.16
CA LYS A 36 21.21 -3.33 -11.27
C LYS A 36 21.87 -3.11 -12.63
N GLY A 37 21.49 -2.02 -13.30
CA GLY A 37 21.98 -1.65 -14.63
C GLY A 37 21.27 -2.33 -15.81
N THR A 38 20.45 -3.35 -15.57
CA THR A 38 19.66 -4.03 -16.61
C THR A 38 18.34 -3.29 -16.90
N THR A 39 17.50 -3.82 -17.80
CA THR A 39 16.14 -3.31 -18.06
C THR A 39 15.17 -3.53 -16.90
N ALA A 40 15.50 -4.41 -15.94
CA ALA A 40 14.70 -4.64 -14.73
C ALA A 40 15.11 -3.71 -13.57
N ASP A 41 16.09 -2.82 -13.75
CA ASP A 41 16.49 -1.86 -12.73
C ASP A 41 15.47 -0.71 -12.62
N LEU A 42 14.55 -0.83 -11.66
CA LEU A 42 13.51 0.17 -11.40
C LEU A 42 14.09 1.57 -11.10
N ASN A 43 15.21 1.65 -10.38
CA ASN A 43 15.85 2.93 -10.07
C ASN A 43 16.36 3.62 -11.34
N ARG A 44 16.94 2.85 -12.27
CA ARG A 44 17.40 3.35 -13.57
C ARG A 44 16.22 3.82 -14.43
N PHE A 45 15.11 3.08 -14.41
CA PHE A 45 13.89 3.48 -15.10
C PHE A 45 13.37 4.82 -14.57
N TYR A 46 13.25 4.98 -13.25
CA TYR A 46 12.78 6.22 -12.64
C TYR A 46 13.69 7.42 -12.91
N GLU A 47 15.00 7.27 -12.79
CA GLU A 47 15.93 8.36 -13.11
C GLU A 47 15.75 8.83 -14.56
N LYS A 48 15.62 7.89 -15.51
CA LYS A 48 15.39 8.22 -16.93
C LYS A 48 14.08 8.96 -17.14
N VAL A 49 12.97 8.44 -16.62
CA VAL A 49 11.63 9.03 -16.82
C VAL A 49 11.54 10.41 -16.17
N ILE A 50 12.06 10.58 -14.96
CA ILE A 50 12.03 11.87 -14.26
C ILE A 50 12.83 12.91 -15.03
N ASN A 51 14.03 12.57 -15.51
CA ASN A 51 14.84 13.50 -16.31
C ASN A 51 14.08 13.95 -17.56
N SER A 52 13.45 13.02 -18.28
CA SER A 52 12.64 13.35 -19.47
C SER A 52 11.42 14.20 -19.15
N ILE A 53 10.67 13.90 -18.07
CA ILE A 53 9.56 14.77 -17.64
C ILE A 53 10.08 16.15 -17.29
N ARG A 54 11.19 16.22 -16.55
CA ARG A 54 11.80 17.48 -16.14
C ARG A 54 12.40 18.25 -17.30
N GLU A 55 12.56 17.72 -18.52
CA GLU A 55 12.89 18.53 -19.69
C GLU A 55 11.76 19.49 -20.07
N VAL A 56 10.50 19.09 -19.84
CA VAL A 56 9.30 19.83 -20.28
C VAL A 56 8.45 20.38 -19.12
N ASP A 57 8.43 19.74 -17.96
CA ASP A 57 7.64 20.12 -16.79
C ASP A 57 8.51 20.10 -15.53
N LYS A 58 8.89 21.30 -15.07
CA LYS A 58 9.76 21.51 -13.91
C LYS A 58 9.02 21.45 -12.57
N GLU A 59 7.70 21.49 -12.58
CA GLU A 59 6.90 21.88 -11.41
C GLU A 59 6.00 20.77 -10.88
N THR A 60 5.39 19.97 -11.75
CA THR A 60 4.41 18.98 -11.32
C THR A 60 5.07 17.89 -10.46
N PRO A 61 4.52 17.57 -9.27
CA PRO A 61 4.97 16.46 -8.45
C PRO A 61 4.95 15.12 -9.21
N ILE A 62 5.94 14.29 -8.93
CA ILE A 62 6.05 12.93 -9.51
C ILE A 62 5.97 11.94 -8.36
N ILE A 63 5.15 10.90 -8.48
CA ILE A 63 4.99 9.83 -7.51
C ILE A 63 5.68 8.59 -8.06
N LEU A 64 6.49 7.95 -7.21
CA LEU A 64 7.26 6.74 -7.52
C LEU A 64 6.90 5.62 -6.56
N ASP A 65 6.17 4.64 -7.05
CA ASP A 65 5.89 3.39 -6.33
C ASP A 65 7.18 2.62 -6.05
N SER A 66 7.27 1.97 -4.90
CA SER A 66 8.31 0.95 -4.66
C SER A 66 8.07 -0.29 -5.55
N GLY A 67 9.08 -1.16 -5.64
CA GLY A 67 8.94 -2.41 -6.38
C GLY A 67 8.06 -3.46 -5.72
N LEU A 68 7.98 -4.63 -6.34
CA LEU A 68 7.20 -5.79 -5.90
C LEU A 68 5.79 -5.39 -5.45
N TYR A 69 5.03 -4.81 -6.40
CA TYR A 69 3.68 -4.32 -6.17
C TYR A 69 3.60 -3.23 -5.10
N ALA A 70 4.49 -2.23 -5.17
CA ALA A 70 4.53 -1.10 -4.25
C ALA A 70 4.65 -1.48 -2.77
N THR A 71 5.25 -2.63 -2.45
CA THR A 71 5.34 -3.07 -1.06
C THR A 71 6.30 -2.20 -0.22
N PRO A 72 6.01 -1.94 1.08
CA PRO A 72 6.90 -1.21 1.98
C PRO A 72 8.32 -1.74 2.05
N TRP A 73 8.56 -3.03 1.78
CA TRP A 73 9.89 -3.62 1.94
C TRP A 73 10.79 -3.43 0.71
N ALA A 74 10.24 -3.16 -0.46
CA ALA A 74 11.02 -2.83 -1.65
C ALA A 74 11.78 -1.48 -1.49
N PHE A 75 11.42 -0.66 -0.49
CA PHE A 75 12.24 0.47 -0.05
C PHE A 75 13.66 0.07 0.35
N LYS A 76 13.93 -1.20 0.67
CA LYS A 76 15.29 -1.69 0.97
C LYS A 76 16.27 -1.47 -0.19
N TYR A 77 15.81 -1.53 -1.44
CA TYR A 77 16.67 -1.31 -2.61
C TYR A 77 16.34 -0.04 -3.41
N LEU A 78 15.18 0.58 -3.16
CA LEU A 78 14.80 1.84 -3.81
C LEU A 78 15.85 2.92 -3.48
N LYS A 79 16.15 3.78 -4.45
CA LYS A 79 17.11 4.89 -4.29
C LYS A 79 16.38 6.22 -4.36
N PRO A 80 16.79 7.21 -3.54
CA PRO A 80 16.28 8.55 -3.71
C PRO A 80 16.73 9.14 -5.04
N VAL A 81 15.86 9.91 -5.68
CA VAL A 81 16.16 10.67 -6.90
C VAL A 81 16.55 12.10 -6.55
N LYS A 82 17.29 12.76 -7.44
CA LYS A 82 17.71 14.17 -7.29
C LYS A 82 16.61 15.15 -7.74
N ASP A 83 15.35 14.88 -7.41
CA ASP A 83 14.21 15.76 -7.67
C ASP A 83 13.52 16.15 -6.35
N LYS A 84 13.36 17.45 -6.12
CA LYS A 84 12.81 17.97 -4.85
C LYS A 84 11.29 17.86 -4.76
N LYS A 85 10.62 17.48 -5.85
CA LYS A 85 9.16 17.43 -5.98
C LYS A 85 8.64 16.00 -6.10
N THR A 86 9.53 15.00 -5.98
CA THR A 86 9.18 13.59 -5.95
C THR A 86 8.57 13.18 -4.61
N LEU A 87 7.50 12.38 -4.68
CA LEU A 87 6.97 11.58 -3.59
C LEU A 87 7.29 10.10 -3.85
N TYR A 88 7.47 9.34 -2.78
CA TYR A 88 7.69 7.89 -2.82
C TYR A 88 6.46 7.19 -2.26
N ALA A 89 5.92 6.26 -3.04
CA ALA A 89 4.67 5.58 -2.76
C ALA A 89 4.89 4.14 -2.30
N PHE A 90 3.96 3.66 -1.50
CA PHE A 90 3.77 2.26 -1.18
C PHE A 90 2.28 1.94 -1.08
N HIS A 91 1.94 0.68 -1.29
CA HIS A 91 0.62 0.11 -1.08
C HIS A 91 0.61 -0.74 0.20
N MET A 92 -0.52 -0.77 0.90
CA MET A 92 -0.65 -1.48 2.18
C MET A 92 -1.94 -2.30 2.24
N TYR A 93 -1.82 -3.57 1.86
CA TYR A 93 -2.84 -4.59 2.01
C TYR A 93 -2.34 -5.77 2.84
N GLU A 94 -1.36 -5.56 3.72
CA GLU A 94 -0.69 -6.66 4.42
C GLU A 94 -1.26 -6.91 5.82
N PRO A 95 -1.36 -8.18 6.24
CA PRO A 95 -1.04 -9.39 5.48
C PRO A 95 -2.15 -9.69 4.45
N TYR A 96 -1.78 -10.05 3.23
CA TYR A 96 -2.74 -10.32 2.15
C TYR A 96 -3.79 -11.39 2.54
N GLU A 97 -3.37 -12.43 3.27
CA GLU A 97 -4.24 -13.51 3.74
C GLU A 97 -5.35 -13.02 4.67
N LEU A 98 -5.14 -11.92 5.40
CA LEU A 98 -6.15 -11.27 6.24
C LEU A 98 -7.02 -10.31 5.42
N THR A 99 -6.37 -9.42 4.68
CA THR A 99 -7.03 -8.25 4.06
C THR A 99 -7.89 -8.66 2.87
N SER A 100 -7.50 -9.71 2.15
CA SER A 100 -8.12 -10.17 0.91
C SER A 100 -9.01 -11.39 1.10
N GLN A 101 -9.38 -11.74 2.34
CA GLN A 101 -10.33 -12.82 2.60
C GLN A 101 -11.65 -12.55 1.86
N GLY A 102 -12.05 -13.46 0.97
CA GLY A 102 -13.30 -13.36 0.22
C GLY A 102 -14.53 -13.27 1.15
N GLU A 103 -15.66 -12.78 0.66
CA GLU A 103 -16.86 -12.40 1.45
C GLU A 103 -17.64 -13.56 2.10
N LYS A 104 -17.02 -14.73 2.28
CA LYS A 104 -17.62 -15.87 2.98
C LYS A 104 -17.88 -15.53 4.44
N LYS A 105 -18.95 -16.10 5.01
CA LYS A 105 -19.35 -15.89 6.42
C LYS A 105 -18.26 -16.28 7.42
N ASN A 106 -17.55 -17.39 7.17
CA ASN A 106 -16.50 -17.86 8.05
C ASN A 106 -15.17 -17.29 7.57
N LYS A 107 -14.59 -16.38 8.36
CA LYS A 107 -13.25 -15.83 8.16
C LYS A 107 -12.24 -16.67 8.94
N GLU A 108 -11.11 -16.93 8.32
CA GLU A 108 -10.00 -17.65 8.97
C GLU A 108 -9.21 -16.71 9.87
N TYR A 109 -9.05 -15.46 9.44
CA TYR A 109 -8.25 -14.45 10.13
C TYR A 109 -9.10 -13.26 10.59
N GLN A 110 -8.64 -12.65 11.67
CA GLN A 110 -9.21 -11.43 12.25
C GLN A 110 -8.09 -10.47 12.67
N TYR A 111 -8.44 -9.21 12.86
CA TYR A 111 -7.53 -8.19 13.37
C TYR A 111 -7.99 -7.63 14.73
N PRO A 112 -7.09 -7.45 15.71
CA PRO A 112 -5.74 -8.01 15.75
C PRO A 112 -5.77 -9.54 15.87
N GLY A 113 -4.74 -10.21 15.37
CA GLY A 113 -4.68 -11.68 15.36
C GLY A 113 -3.41 -12.27 14.74
N LEU A 114 -3.23 -13.58 14.90
CA LEU A 114 -2.18 -14.32 14.21
C LEU A 114 -2.62 -14.63 12.78
N VAL A 115 -1.73 -14.38 11.81
CA VAL A 115 -1.94 -14.70 10.41
C VAL A 115 -0.75 -15.52 9.93
N LYS A 116 -1.00 -16.65 9.26
CA LYS A 116 0.06 -17.41 8.59
C LYS A 116 0.39 -16.69 7.29
N VAL A 117 1.66 -16.33 7.12
CA VAL A 117 2.10 -15.52 5.97
C VAL A 117 3.25 -16.15 5.22
N GLY A 118 3.29 -15.90 3.91
CA GLY A 118 4.35 -16.33 3.00
C GLY A 118 4.41 -17.84 2.79
N ASP A 119 5.37 -18.27 1.98
CA ASP A 119 5.49 -19.67 1.55
C ASP A 119 5.74 -20.64 2.71
N LEU A 120 6.28 -20.14 3.83
CA LEU A 120 6.54 -20.93 5.03
C LEU A 120 5.35 -21.00 5.99
N GLU A 121 4.21 -20.37 5.66
CA GLU A 121 3.02 -20.28 6.50
C GLU A 121 3.31 -19.84 7.95
N LYS A 122 4.30 -18.95 8.13
CA LYS A 122 4.77 -18.59 9.46
C LYS A 122 3.70 -17.75 10.17
N PRO A 123 3.25 -18.11 11.38
CA PRO A 123 2.29 -17.30 12.11
C PRO A 123 2.96 -15.99 12.59
N VAL A 124 2.39 -14.87 12.17
CA VAL A 124 2.82 -13.52 12.54
C VAL A 124 1.68 -12.80 13.25
N MET A 125 1.97 -12.18 14.40
CA MET A 125 0.99 -11.38 15.12
C MET A 125 0.80 -10.03 14.44
N TRP A 126 -0.43 -9.75 14.04
CA TRP A 126 -0.87 -8.48 13.48
C TRP A 126 -1.73 -7.73 14.47
N ASN A 127 -1.18 -6.61 14.91
CA ASN A 127 -1.81 -5.55 15.68
C ASN A 127 -1.10 -4.25 15.28
N LYS A 128 -1.39 -3.12 15.94
CA LYS A 128 -0.76 -1.84 15.60
C LYS A 128 0.77 -1.90 15.59
N GLN A 129 1.37 -2.57 16.58
CA GLN A 129 2.82 -2.74 16.65
C GLN A 129 3.36 -3.60 15.50
N GLY A 130 2.61 -4.64 15.09
CA GLY A 130 2.90 -5.44 13.90
C GLY A 130 2.91 -4.59 12.62
N LEU A 131 1.89 -3.75 12.43
CA LEU A 131 1.82 -2.81 11.30
C LEU A 131 3.00 -1.83 11.32
N GLU A 132 3.34 -1.24 12.47
CA GLU A 132 4.49 -0.34 12.60
C GLU A 132 5.82 -1.03 12.27
N LYS A 133 5.98 -2.28 12.71
CA LYS A 133 7.15 -3.10 12.39
C LYS A 133 7.22 -3.38 10.88
N PHE A 134 6.10 -3.68 10.25
CA PHE A 134 6.02 -3.94 8.82
C PHE A 134 6.39 -2.70 7.99
N LEU A 135 5.97 -1.50 8.43
CA LEU A 135 6.25 -0.21 7.80
C LEU A 135 7.63 0.38 8.18
N LYS A 136 8.43 -0.33 8.98
CA LYS A 136 9.75 0.12 9.43
C LYS A 136 10.75 0.39 8.29
N PRO A 137 10.82 -0.40 7.20
CA PRO A 137 11.77 -0.16 6.12
C PRO A 137 11.64 1.24 5.50
N ILE A 138 10.41 1.74 5.30
CA ILE A 138 10.16 3.09 4.75
C ILE A 138 10.77 4.16 5.65
N GLN A 139 10.57 4.06 6.97
CA GLN A 139 11.09 5.04 7.93
C GLN A 139 12.61 5.04 7.96
N GLN A 140 13.22 3.85 7.96
CA GLN A 140 14.67 3.70 7.93
C GLN A 140 15.25 4.28 6.65
N TRP A 141 14.62 3.98 5.50
CA TRP A 141 15.00 4.51 4.21
C TRP A 141 14.88 6.03 4.14
N SER A 142 13.74 6.59 4.58
CA SER A 142 13.50 8.04 4.58
C SER A 142 14.54 8.77 5.42
N LYS A 143 14.84 8.26 6.62
CA LYS A 143 15.87 8.81 7.51
C LYS A 143 17.27 8.71 6.90
N LYS A 144 17.65 7.54 6.38
CA LYS A 144 18.97 7.29 5.77
C LYS A 144 19.22 8.24 4.59
N ASN A 145 18.19 8.51 3.80
CA ASN A 145 18.28 9.31 2.58
C ASN A 145 17.89 10.78 2.78
N HIS A 146 17.62 11.21 4.01
CA HIS A 146 17.17 12.58 4.35
C HIS A 146 15.92 13.01 3.56
N VAL A 147 15.04 12.07 3.24
CA VAL A 147 13.75 12.33 2.60
C VAL A 147 12.76 12.79 3.69
N PRO A 148 12.14 13.97 3.58
CA PRO A 148 11.15 14.43 4.54
C PRO A 148 9.89 13.55 4.55
N SER A 149 9.22 13.42 5.70
CA SER A 149 8.02 12.58 5.84
C SER A 149 6.88 12.94 4.89
N ASN A 150 6.71 14.23 4.58
CA ASN A 150 5.69 14.69 3.62
C ASN A 150 6.04 14.37 2.14
N ARG A 151 7.12 13.63 1.90
CA ARG A 151 7.45 13.04 0.59
C ARG A 151 7.14 11.55 0.53
N ILE A 152 6.48 11.00 1.54
CA ILE A 152 6.01 9.61 1.56
C ILE A 152 4.49 9.60 1.45
N ILE A 153 3.97 8.70 0.62
CA ILE A 153 2.52 8.49 0.45
C ILE A 153 2.19 6.98 0.56
N ALA A 154 1.21 6.65 1.39
CA ALA A 154 0.49 5.38 1.30
C ALA A 154 -0.54 5.53 0.18
N GLU A 155 -0.17 5.23 -1.05
CA GLU A 155 -0.98 5.56 -2.23
C GLU A 155 -2.20 4.65 -2.37
N GLU A 156 -2.10 3.44 -1.83
CA GLU A 156 -3.25 2.57 -1.64
C GLU A 156 -3.15 1.86 -0.30
N PHE A 157 -4.28 1.71 0.38
CA PHE A 157 -4.38 0.82 1.52
C PHE A 157 -5.83 0.44 1.78
N GLY A 158 -6.03 -0.74 2.34
CA GLY A 158 -7.36 -1.21 2.65
C GLY A 158 -7.38 -2.63 3.21
N ILE A 159 -8.59 -3.03 3.60
CA ILE A 159 -8.93 -4.36 4.08
C ILE A 159 -10.36 -4.66 3.68
N ASN A 160 -10.70 -5.91 3.37
CA ASN A 160 -12.08 -6.28 3.11
C ASN A 160 -12.96 -5.96 4.34
N ARG A 161 -14.03 -5.18 4.12
CA ARG A 161 -14.99 -4.70 5.12
C ARG A 161 -15.62 -5.79 5.98
N THR A 162 -15.66 -7.02 5.48
CA THR A 162 -16.27 -8.18 6.15
C THR A 162 -15.32 -8.91 7.10
N VAL A 163 -14.04 -8.51 7.16
CA VAL A 163 -13.07 -9.11 8.08
C VAL A 163 -13.33 -8.62 9.52
N PRO A 164 -13.47 -9.52 10.51
CA PRO A 164 -13.56 -9.13 11.91
C PRO A 164 -12.35 -8.27 12.29
N GLY A 165 -12.62 -7.05 12.76
CA GLY A 165 -11.58 -6.07 13.08
C GLY A 165 -11.12 -5.16 11.95
N ALA A 166 -11.74 -5.20 10.77
CA ALA A 166 -11.41 -4.31 9.65
C ALA A 166 -11.43 -2.81 10.03
N THR A 167 -12.41 -2.40 10.85
CA THR A 167 -12.49 -1.03 11.39
C THR A 167 -11.25 -0.67 12.20
N GLN A 168 -10.79 -1.55 13.09
CA GLN A 168 -9.62 -1.33 13.93
C GLN A 168 -8.33 -1.32 13.10
N TYR A 169 -8.23 -2.18 12.07
CA TYR A 169 -7.11 -2.20 11.13
C TYR A 169 -6.97 -0.86 10.39
N MET A 170 -8.07 -0.36 9.83
CA MET A 170 -8.09 0.93 9.13
C MET A 170 -7.76 2.09 10.06
N GLN A 171 -8.31 2.08 11.29
CA GLN A 171 -8.02 3.09 12.29
C GLN A 171 -6.54 3.11 12.69
N ASP A 172 -5.91 1.93 12.83
CA ASP A 172 -4.49 1.83 13.18
C ASP A 172 -3.59 2.31 12.04
N LEU A 173 -3.84 1.90 10.79
CA LEU A 173 -3.08 2.39 9.64
C LEU A 173 -3.18 3.91 9.49
N ILE A 174 -4.40 4.45 9.52
CA ILE A 174 -4.64 5.90 9.44
C ILE A 174 -3.91 6.63 10.57
N SER A 175 -3.98 6.11 11.81
CA SER A 175 -3.27 6.67 12.95
C SER A 175 -1.75 6.65 12.75
N ILE A 176 -1.19 5.55 12.26
CA ILE A 176 0.25 5.41 11.99
C ILE A 176 0.69 6.42 10.92
N PHE A 177 -0.04 6.52 9.81
CA PHE A 177 0.28 7.43 8.72
C PHE A 177 0.20 8.89 9.17
N ASN A 178 -0.82 9.26 9.94
CA ASN A 178 -0.95 10.61 10.51
C ASN A 178 0.21 10.93 11.47
N GLN A 179 0.56 10.01 12.38
CA GLN A 179 1.69 10.19 13.30
C GLN A 179 3.02 10.35 12.57
N LYS A 180 3.21 9.68 11.43
CA LYS A 180 4.42 9.79 10.62
C LYS A 180 4.43 11.01 9.70
N GLY A 181 3.30 11.72 9.56
CA GLY A 181 3.14 12.83 8.63
C GLY A 181 3.15 12.39 7.16
N TRP A 182 2.74 11.16 6.88
CA TRP A 182 2.65 10.62 5.52
C TRP A 182 1.33 11.03 4.86
N HIS A 183 1.38 11.25 3.55
CA HIS A 183 0.18 11.32 2.73
C HIS A 183 -0.48 9.94 2.64
N LYS A 184 -1.78 9.89 2.34
CA LYS A 184 -2.50 8.63 2.24
C LYS A 184 -3.71 8.74 1.33
N SER A 185 -4.01 7.65 0.65
CA SER A 185 -5.16 7.44 -0.22
C SER A 185 -5.69 6.03 0.04
N PHE A 186 -6.94 5.91 0.50
CA PHE A 186 -7.53 4.60 0.77
C PHE A 186 -8.10 4.01 -0.52
N TYR A 187 -8.08 2.69 -0.63
CA TYR A 187 -8.72 1.96 -1.71
C TYR A 187 -10.00 1.27 -1.18
N ALA A 188 -11.19 1.53 -1.71
CA ALA A 188 -11.51 2.55 -2.70
C ALA A 188 -12.91 3.14 -2.44
N PHE A 189 -13.14 4.34 -2.99
CA PHE A 189 -14.43 5.00 -2.87
C PHE A 189 -15.43 4.37 -3.85
N ARG A 190 -16.42 3.64 -3.31
CA ARG A 190 -17.49 2.97 -4.08
C ARG A 190 -16.99 1.94 -5.10
N GLU A 191 -16.07 1.09 -4.66
CA GLU A 191 -15.61 -0.04 -5.47
C GLU A 191 -16.80 -0.91 -5.94
N ASP A 192 -16.83 -1.25 -7.22
CA ASP A 192 -17.97 -1.92 -7.88
C ASP A 192 -17.63 -3.34 -8.36
N THR A 193 -16.35 -3.69 -8.50
CA THR A 193 -15.91 -5.04 -8.86
C THR A 193 -15.48 -5.85 -7.63
N TRP A 194 -14.76 -5.21 -6.70
CA TRP A 194 -14.34 -5.81 -5.45
C TRP A 194 -15.14 -5.25 -4.28
N THR A 195 -16.40 -5.66 -4.16
CA THR A 195 -17.36 -5.15 -3.18
C THR A 195 -16.93 -5.27 -1.71
N GLY A 196 -15.92 -6.10 -1.43
CA GLY A 196 -15.27 -6.19 -0.12
C GLY A 196 -14.54 -4.91 0.26
N MET A 197 -14.05 -4.15 -0.72
CA MET A 197 -13.36 -2.86 -0.54
C MET A 197 -14.30 -1.67 -0.62
N ASN A 198 -15.59 -1.89 -0.87
CA ASN A 198 -16.59 -0.85 -0.82
C ASN A 198 -17.06 -0.62 0.61
N TYR A 199 -16.45 0.36 1.26
CA TYR A 199 -16.70 0.66 2.66
C TYR A 199 -18.11 1.18 2.95
N GLU A 200 -18.89 1.58 1.94
CA GLU A 200 -20.28 2.03 2.12
C GLU A 200 -21.30 0.87 2.21
N LEU A 201 -20.88 -0.40 2.10
CA LEU A 201 -21.78 -1.58 2.03
C LEU A 201 -21.91 -2.38 3.34
N GLY A 202 -21.61 -1.79 4.49
CA GLY A 202 -21.70 -2.47 5.79
C GLY A 202 -20.69 -3.59 5.97
N THR A 203 -20.93 -4.53 6.89
CA THR A 203 -20.06 -5.71 7.14
C THR A 203 -20.71 -7.04 6.75
N GLU A 204 -22.01 -7.03 6.45
CA GLU A 204 -22.82 -8.21 6.13
C GLU A 204 -22.96 -8.43 4.62
N LYS A 205 -23.77 -9.43 4.24
CA LYS A 205 -24.20 -9.64 2.86
C LYS A 205 -24.78 -8.35 2.28
N ILE A 206 -24.37 -8.04 1.05
CA ILE A 206 -24.81 -6.87 0.29
C ILE A 206 -26.30 -6.98 0.01
N LYS A 207 -27.02 -5.89 0.28
CA LYS A 207 -28.40 -5.67 -0.17
C LYS A 207 -28.36 -4.98 -1.53
N TRP A 208 -29.24 -5.40 -2.43
CA TRP A 208 -29.34 -4.87 -3.79
C TRP A 208 -30.69 -4.20 -3.97
N ASP A 209 -30.73 -3.07 -4.67
CA ASP A 209 -31.97 -2.43 -5.07
C ASP A 209 -32.60 -3.11 -6.31
N GLU A 210 -33.75 -2.60 -6.75
CA GLU A 210 -34.51 -3.15 -7.89
C GLU A 210 -33.73 -3.03 -9.21
N GLU A 211 -32.83 -2.06 -9.32
CA GLU A 211 -31.94 -1.85 -10.46
C GLU A 211 -30.64 -2.66 -10.39
N GLY A 212 -30.47 -3.50 -9.35
CA GLY A 212 -29.30 -4.36 -9.17
C GLY A 212 -28.05 -3.60 -8.71
N LYS A 213 -28.20 -2.42 -8.10
CA LYS A 213 -27.10 -1.66 -7.49
C LYS A 213 -26.98 -1.97 -6.00
N PRO A 214 -25.76 -1.95 -5.44
CA PRO A 214 -25.58 -2.25 -4.04
C PRO A 214 -26.08 -1.08 -3.18
N MET A 215 -26.98 -1.38 -2.24
CA MET A 215 -27.53 -0.41 -1.32
C MET A 215 -26.51 -0.10 -0.22
N ARG A 216 -26.40 1.19 0.14
CA ARG A 216 -25.54 1.59 1.26
C ARG A 216 -26.06 1.01 2.58
N GLN A 217 -25.12 0.59 3.42
CA GLN A 217 -25.37 0.02 4.73
C GLN A 217 -24.35 0.61 5.71
N ASP A 218 -24.78 0.83 6.95
CA ASP A 218 -23.91 1.41 7.98
C ASP A 218 -22.66 0.56 8.19
N ASN A 219 -21.51 1.24 8.17
CA ASN A 219 -20.20 0.62 8.34
C ASN A 219 -19.32 1.53 9.20
N SER A 220 -18.93 1.07 10.38
CA SER A 220 -18.04 1.82 11.27
C SER A 220 -16.67 2.09 10.64
N LEU A 221 -16.20 1.24 9.73
CA LEU A 221 -14.99 1.47 8.95
C LEU A 221 -15.12 2.74 8.08
N TRP A 222 -16.28 2.94 7.46
CA TRP A 222 -16.52 4.15 6.66
C TRP A 222 -16.54 5.42 7.52
N ASP A 223 -17.02 5.32 8.76
CA ASP A 223 -16.98 6.44 9.71
C ASP A 223 -15.54 6.82 10.10
N VAL A 224 -14.64 5.84 10.25
CA VAL A 224 -13.21 6.09 10.48
C VAL A 224 -12.62 6.91 9.34
N ILE A 225 -12.91 6.54 8.08
CA ILE A 225 -12.40 7.26 6.90
C ILE A 225 -12.98 8.67 6.84
N LYS A 226 -14.30 8.84 6.97
CA LYS A 226 -14.96 10.16 6.97
C LYS A 226 -14.39 11.08 8.04
N LYS A 227 -14.17 10.56 9.26
CA LYS A 227 -13.62 11.34 10.38
C LYS A 227 -12.22 11.85 10.06
N ASP A 228 -11.34 11.00 9.55
CA ASP A 228 -9.97 11.40 9.17
C ASP A 228 -9.97 12.48 8.08
N LEU A 229 -10.82 12.36 7.06
CA LEU A 229 -10.94 13.34 5.98
C LEU A 229 -11.46 14.70 6.48
N GLN A 230 -12.30 14.73 7.52
CA GLN A 230 -12.85 15.96 8.11
C GLN A 230 -11.84 16.69 9.00
N THR A 231 -10.95 15.96 9.68
CA THR A 231 -9.96 16.53 10.61
C THR A 231 -8.84 17.35 9.95
N ARG A 232 -8.85 17.49 8.62
CA ARG A 232 -7.81 18.18 7.83
C ARG A 232 -8.26 19.54 7.27
N LYS A 233 -9.29 20.17 7.87
CA LYS A 233 -9.68 21.56 7.56
C LYS A 233 -8.87 22.57 8.36
#